data_AF-S6B6A2-F1
#
_entry.id   AF-S6B6A2-F1
#
_cell.length_a   1.000
_cell.length_b   1.000
_cell.length_c   1.000
_cell.angle_alpha   90.00
_cell.angle_beta   90.00
_cell.angle_gamma   90.00
#
_symmetry.space_group_name_H-M   'P 1'
#
loop_
_entity.id
_entity.type
_entity.pdbx_description
1 polymer ?
#
loop_
_entity_poly.entity_id
_entity_poly.type
_entity_poly.pdbx_seq_one_letter_code
_entity_poly.pdbx_strand_id
1 'polypeptide(L)'
;MTELTGQSETLNELNVDRLANVYSLLQALEHLEDSFISGYVTEKEYAEECNELLSLCQILEEATPNVFEALAKEYNVKCPLALNRLRKGTPGVQNNSIQKNKSNDAYLMFELSEQFITLVDALKLGCNSVEEIYPLIHDLVTSLNCLDKTMDKCNENNVVSSAIEKLGKWDTLLKNMAAYDKLQENELRQMALDTETIYGSFKIHLRTQV
;
A
#
# COMPACT_ATOMS: atom_id res chain seq x y z
N MET A 1 45.68 -2.37 -9.61
CA MET A 1 45.85 -3.83 -9.51
C MET A 1 46.09 -4.21 -8.04
N THR A 2 45.11 -3.99 -7.17
CA THR A 2 45.27 -4.28 -5.73
C THR A 2 43.96 -4.64 -5.01
N GLU A 3 42.81 -4.65 -5.69
CA GLU A 3 41.52 -5.02 -5.09
C GLU A 3 41.10 -6.49 -5.36
N LEU A 4 41.78 -7.19 -6.28
CA LEU A 4 41.40 -8.55 -6.68
C LEU A 4 41.85 -9.64 -5.70
N THR A 5 42.84 -9.36 -4.83
CA THR A 5 43.36 -10.34 -3.86
C THR A 5 42.54 -10.41 -2.57
N GLY A 6 41.81 -9.36 -2.21
CA GLY A 6 41.01 -9.33 -0.97
C GLY A 6 39.69 -10.12 -1.05
N GLN A 7 39.12 -10.27 -2.26
CA GLN A 7 37.85 -11.01 -2.44
C GLN A 7 38.04 -12.52 -2.52
N SER A 8 39.20 -13.01 -3.00
CA SER A 8 39.51 -14.46 -3.00
C SER A 8 39.82 -14.99 -1.60
N GLU A 9 40.26 -14.13 -0.69
CA GLU A 9 40.54 -14.51 0.71
C GLU A 9 39.25 -14.77 1.49
N THR A 10 38.21 -13.96 1.27
CA THR A 10 36.91 -14.08 1.96
C THR A 10 36.09 -15.34 1.59
N LEU A 11 36.30 -15.90 0.40
CA LEU A 11 35.65 -17.12 -0.05
C LEU A 11 36.31 -18.39 0.52
N ASN A 12 37.64 -18.37 0.64
CA ASN A 12 38.42 -19.49 1.17
C ASN A 12 38.21 -19.72 2.67
N GLU A 13 37.74 -18.71 3.42
CA GLU A 13 37.35 -18.83 4.83
C GLU A 13 35.93 -19.36 5.03
N LEU A 14 35.14 -19.49 3.96
CA LEU A 14 33.75 -19.91 4.05
C LEU A 14 33.65 -21.46 4.09
N ASN A 15 32.96 -22.00 5.10
CA ASN A 15 32.68 -23.44 5.17
C ASN A 15 31.95 -23.90 3.89
N VAL A 16 32.29 -25.09 3.39
CA VAL A 16 31.68 -25.72 2.21
C VAL A 16 30.15 -25.75 2.32
N ASP A 17 29.61 -25.96 3.52
CA ASP A 17 28.15 -25.92 3.77
C ASP A 17 27.54 -24.55 3.46
N ARG A 18 28.25 -23.45 3.79
CA ARG A 18 27.79 -22.08 3.52
C ARG A 18 27.88 -21.76 2.03
N LEU A 19 28.95 -22.20 1.36
CA LEU A 19 29.09 -22.07 -0.10
C LEU A 19 27.98 -22.83 -0.83
N ALA A 20 27.65 -24.04 -0.37
CA ALA A 20 26.55 -24.83 -0.92
C ALA A 20 25.20 -24.12 -0.77
N ASN A 21 24.93 -23.50 0.39
CA ASN A 21 23.71 -22.73 0.62
C ASN A 21 23.61 -21.51 -0.33
N VAL A 22 24.68 -20.73 -0.44
CA VAL A 22 24.74 -19.56 -1.36
C VAL A 22 24.50 -20.01 -2.81
N TYR A 23 25.15 -21.10 -3.24
CA TYR A 23 24.96 -21.66 -4.56
C TYR A 23 23.50 -22.12 -4.79
N SER A 24 22.91 -22.80 -3.81
CA SER A 24 21.53 -23.28 -3.91
C SER A 24 20.52 -22.13 -4.05
N LEU A 25 20.70 -21.03 -3.30
CA LEU A 25 19.85 -19.85 -3.39
C LEU A 25 20.02 -19.12 -4.72
N LEU A 26 21.26 -18.99 -5.20
CA LEU A 26 21.54 -18.38 -6.50
C LEU A 26 20.87 -19.16 -7.65
N GLN A 27 20.98 -20.49 -7.61
CA GLN A 27 20.37 -21.38 -8.61
C GLN A 27 18.84 -21.36 -8.53
N ALA A 28 18.28 -21.34 -7.31
CA ALA A 28 16.83 -21.24 -7.11
C ALA A 28 16.27 -19.92 -7.68
N LEU A 29 16.96 -18.80 -7.43
CA LEU A 29 16.57 -17.50 -7.97
C LEU A 29 16.66 -17.46 -9.50
N GLU A 30 17.69 -18.06 -10.10
CA GLU A 30 17.83 -18.15 -11.56
C GLU A 30 16.66 -18.92 -12.19
N HIS A 31 16.32 -20.09 -11.61
CA HIS A 31 15.19 -20.89 -12.09
C HIS A 31 13.84 -20.22 -11.88
N LEU A 32 13.67 -19.46 -10.81
CA LEU A 32 12.45 -18.69 -10.57
C LEU A 32 12.27 -17.60 -11.63
N GLU A 33 13.33 -16.84 -11.94
CA GLU A 33 13.31 -15.83 -13.01
C GLU A 33 13.03 -16.47 -14.38
N ASP A 34 13.70 -17.58 -14.71
CA ASP A 34 13.52 -18.28 -15.98
C ASP A 34 12.10 -18.85 -16.12
N SER A 35 11.56 -19.42 -15.05
CA SER A 35 10.19 -19.96 -15.02
C SER A 35 9.14 -18.85 -15.17
N PHE A 36 9.41 -17.67 -14.59
CA PHE A 36 8.55 -16.50 -14.75
C PHE A 36 8.60 -15.95 -16.18
N ILE A 37 9.79 -15.78 -16.76
CA ILE A 37 9.97 -15.33 -18.15
C ILE A 37 9.30 -16.30 -19.13
N SER A 38 9.39 -17.61 -18.84
CA SER A 38 8.76 -18.67 -19.63
C SER A 38 7.24 -18.79 -19.43
N GLY A 39 6.67 -18.06 -18.46
CA GLY A 39 5.23 -18.03 -18.20
C GLY A 39 4.67 -19.23 -17.45
N TYR A 40 5.51 -20.01 -16.75
CA TYR A 40 5.08 -21.16 -15.95
C TYR A 40 4.55 -20.77 -14.56
N VAL A 41 4.86 -19.56 -14.08
CA VAL A 41 4.50 -19.07 -12.74
C VAL A 41 3.66 -17.81 -12.87
N THR A 42 2.62 -17.67 -12.06
CA THR A 42 1.81 -16.44 -12.05
C THR A 42 2.57 -15.28 -11.41
N GLU A 43 2.20 -14.04 -11.75
CA GLU A 43 2.82 -12.84 -11.18
C GLU A 43 2.76 -12.81 -9.65
N LYS A 44 1.65 -13.28 -9.06
CA LYS A 44 1.48 -13.31 -7.60
C LYS A 44 2.42 -14.32 -6.94
N GLU A 45 2.43 -15.55 -7.43
CA GLU A 45 3.30 -16.62 -6.91
C GLU A 45 4.78 -16.25 -7.08
N TYR A 46 5.16 -15.70 -8.25
CA TYR A 46 6.52 -15.22 -8.47
C TYR A 46 6.90 -14.12 -7.48
N ALA A 47 6.02 -13.15 -7.22
CA ALA A 47 6.32 -12.05 -6.32
C ALA A 47 6.50 -12.52 -4.86
N GLU A 48 5.67 -13.45 -4.39
CA GLU A 48 5.78 -14.02 -3.04
C GLU A 48 7.11 -14.78 -2.89
N GLU A 49 7.37 -15.76 -3.76
CA GLU A 49 8.58 -16.60 -3.72
C GLU A 49 9.87 -15.80 -3.96
N CYS A 50 9.84 -14.80 -4.85
CA CYS A 50 11.01 -13.96 -5.13
C CYS A 50 11.36 -13.08 -3.92
N ASN A 51 10.37 -12.57 -3.19
CA ASN A 51 10.61 -11.78 -1.98
C ASN A 51 11.22 -12.64 -0.87
N GLU A 52 10.73 -13.86 -0.68
CA GLU A 52 11.30 -14.79 0.31
C GLU A 52 12.75 -15.13 -0.02
N LEU A 53 13.05 -15.54 -1.27
CA LEU A 53 14.41 -15.84 -1.71
C LEU A 53 15.33 -14.62 -1.60
N LEU A 54 14.87 -13.42 -1.99
CA LEU A 54 15.66 -12.20 -1.86
C LEU A 54 15.96 -11.85 -0.40
N SER A 55 15.01 -12.06 0.51
CA SER A 55 15.24 -11.81 1.95
C SER A 55 16.32 -12.72 2.51
N LEU A 56 16.34 -14.00 2.12
CA LEU A 56 17.37 -14.95 2.52
C LEU A 56 18.74 -14.57 1.95
N CYS A 57 18.79 -14.14 0.69
CA CYS A 57 20.02 -13.65 0.06
C CYS A 57 20.56 -12.40 0.76
N GLN A 58 19.69 -11.45 1.13
CA GLN A 58 20.09 -10.24 1.85
C GLN A 58 20.70 -10.56 3.22
N ILE A 59 20.10 -11.48 3.98
CA ILE A 59 20.64 -11.92 5.28
C ILE A 59 22.06 -12.49 5.11
N LEU A 60 22.31 -13.23 4.02
CA LEU A 60 23.64 -13.76 3.72
C LEU A 60 24.62 -12.69 3.23
N GLU A 61 24.18 -11.69 2.47
CA GLU A 61 25.02 -10.55 2.06
C GLU A 61 25.40 -9.65 3.24
N GLU A 62 24.50 -9.46 4.23
CA GLU A 62 24.81 -8.75 5.46
C GLU A 62 25.87 -9.46 6.29
N ALA A 63 25.78 -10.79 6.39
CA ALA A 63 26.76 -11.60 7.10
C ALA A 63 28.10 -11.69 6.35
N THR A 64 28.07 -11.66 5.02
CA THR A 64 29.24 -11.80 4.16
C THR A 64 29.09 -10.99 2.87
N PRO A 65 29.69 -9.79 2.79
CA PRO A 65 29.51 -8.89 1.66
C PRO A 65 29.99 -9.47 0.33
N ASN A 66 29.23 -9.23 -0.74
CA ASN A 66 29.55 -9.60 -2.14
C ASN A 66 29.72 -11.11 -2.40
N VAL A 67 29.22 -11.98 -1.54
CA VAL A 67 29.43 -13.43 -1.66
C VAL A 67 28.86 -14.04 -2.94
N PHE A 68 27.71 -13.56 -3.42
CA PHE A 68 27.10 -14.07 -4.66
C PHE A 68 27.92 -13.72 -5.91
N GLU A 69 28.43 -12.48 -6.01
CA GLU A 69 29.29 -12.07 -7.12
C GLU A 69 30.65 -12.76 -7.10
N ALA A 70 31.19 -12.96 -5.89
CA ALA A 70 32.48 -13.61 -5.70
C ALA A 70 32.41 -15.09 -6.09
N LEU A 71 31.35 -15.80 -5.65
CA LEU A 71 31.10 -17.20 -6.01
C LEU A 71 30.89 -17.36 -7.52
N ALA A 72 30.11 -16.47 -8.15
CA ALA A 72 29.87 -16.52 -9.59
C ALA A 72 31.16 -16.38 -10.41
N LYS A 73 32.10 -15.52 -9.98
CA LYS A 73 33.40 -15.31 -10.63
C LYS A 73 34.36 -16.49 -10.40
N GLU A 74 34.43 -17.01 -9.18
CA GLU A 74 35.38 -18.07 -8.82
C GLU A 74 34.99 -19.43 -9.43
N TYR A 75 33.71 -19.79 -9.37
CA TYR A 75 33.21 -21.08 -9.85
C TYR A 75 32.61 -21.02 -11.27
N ASN A 76 32.69 -19.86 -11.93
CA ASN A 76 32.17 -19.63 -13.29
C ASN A 76 30.69 -20.03 -13.45
N VAL A 77 29.88 -19.71 -12.43
CA VAL A 77 28.45 -20.03 -12.40
C VAL A 77 27.69 -19.03 -13.27
N LYS A 78 26.97 -19.54 -14.28
CA LYS A 78 26.20 -18.72 -15.23
C LYS A 78 24.78 -18.46 -14.72
N CYS A 79 24.63 -17.49 -13.83
CA CYS A 79 23.31 -17.05 -13.34
C CYS A 79 23.09 -15.54 -13.58
N PRO A 80 22.96 -15.09 -14.86
CA PRO A 80 22.82 -13.69 -15.18
C PRO A 80 21.48 -13.08 -14.74
N LEU A 81 20.40 -13.86 -14.63
CA LEU A 81 19.08 -13.36 -14.23
C LEU A 81 19.06 -13.12 -12.72
N ALA A 82 19.54 -14.08 -11.94
CA ALA A 82 19.63 -14.01 -10.49
C ALA A 82 20.55 -12.86 -10.04
N LEU A 83 21.72 -12.69 -10.66
CA LEU A 83 22.64 -11.58 -10.34
C LEU A 83 22.01 -10.21 -10.65
N ASN A 84 21.28 -10.10 -11.76
CA ASN A 84 20.54 -8.87 -12.06
C ASN A 84 19.42 -8.60 -11.07
N ARG A 85 18.77 -9.65 -10.55
CA ARG A 85 17.72 -9.55 -9.54
C ARG A 85 18.27 -9.14 -8.18
N LEU A 86 19.36 -9.76 -7.73
CA LEU A 86 20.07 -9.42 -6.48
C LEU A 86 20.51 -7.95 -6.50
N ARG A 87 21.09 -7.48 -7.60
CA ARG A 87 21.49 -6.06 -7.76
C ARG A 87 20.31 -5.09 -7.70
N LYS A 88 19.14 -5.49 -8.18
CA LYS A 88 17.92 -4.67 -8.15
C LYS A 88 17.25 -4.68 -6.77
N GLY A 89 17.41 -5.75 -6.00
CA GLY A 89 16.88 -5.89 -4.65
C GLY A 89 15.36 -6.03 -4.55
N THR A 90 14.65 -6.06 -5.67
CA THR A 90 13.19 -6.21 -5.74
C THR A 90 12.74 -7.09 -6.90
N PRO A 91 11.59 -7.79 -6.79
CA PRO A 91 11.02 -8.59 -7.88
C PRO A 91 10.74 -7.77 -9.14
N GLY A 92 10.84 -8.39 -10.31
CA GLY A 92 10.75 -7.68 -11.61
C GLY A 92 9.38 -7.11 -11.92
N VAL A 93 8.38 -7.59 -11.19
CA VAL A 93 6.97 -7.28 -11.40
C VAL A 93 6.46 -6.27 -10.38
N GLN A 94 7.33 -5.43 -9.82
CA GLN A 94 6.90 -4.37 -8.92
C GLN A 94 6.25 -3.19 -9.69
N ASN A 95 5.18 -3.50 -10.41
CA ASN A 95 4.04 -2.62 -10.64
C ASN A 95 2.95 -2.85 -9.57
N ASN A 96 3.28 -3.51 -8.45
CA ASN A 96 2.33 -3.85 -7.38
C ASN A 96 2.59 -3.14 -6.04
N SER A 97 3.00 -1.85 -6.09
CA SER A 97 2.53 -0.90 -5.06
C SER A 97 0.99 -0.75 -5.07
N ILE A 98 0.32 -1.28 -6.09
CA ILE A 98 -1.14 -1.28 -6.25
C ILE A 98 -1.84 -2.36 -5.40
N GLN A 99 -1.20 -3.49 -5.05
CA GLN A 99 -1.89 -4.57 -4.33
C GLN A 99 -1.96 -4.37 -2.81
N LYS A 100 -1.01 -3.66 -2.19
CA LYS A 100 -1.13 -3.26 -0.78
C LYS A 100 -2.26 -2.23 -0.58
N ASN A 101 -2.44 -1.32 -1.54
CA ASN A 101 -3.47 -0.28 -1.46
C ASN A 101 -4.87 -0.84 -1.67
N LYS A 102 -5.11 -1.79 -2.59
CA LYS A 102 -6.48 -2.32 -2.82
C LYS A 102 -7.13 -2.94 -1.57
N SER A 103 -6.36 -3.60 -0.70
CA SER A 103 -6.89 -4.14 0.57
C SER A 103 -7.27 -3.02 1.55
N ASN A 104 -6.49 -1.94 1.57
CA ASN A 104 -6.72 -0.79 2.42
C ASN A 104 -7.85 0.09 1.86
N ASP A 105 -8.01 0.16 0.54
CA ASP A 105 -9.06 0.92 -0.14
C ASP A 105 -10.43 0.29 0.13
N ALA A 106 -10.56 -1.04 0.03
CA ALA A 106 -11.81 -1.73 0.37
C ALA A 106 -12.18 -1.58 1.86
N TYR A 107 -11.18 -1.63 2.74
CA TYR A 107 -11.37 -1.37 4.17
C TYR A 107 -11.80 0.09 4.42
N LEU A 108 -11.14 1.05 3.79
CA LEU A 108 -11.46 2.48 3.90
C LEU A 108 -12.85 2.81 3.32
N MET A 109 -13.27 2.15 2.23
CA MET A 109 -14.62 2.28 1.68
C MET A 109 -15.70 1.72 2.63
N PHE A 110 -15.38 0.63 3.33
CA PHE A 110 -16.24 0.05 4.36
C PHE A 110 -16.36 0.98 5.57
N GLU A 111 -15.24 1.47 6.08
CA GLU A 111 -15.17 2.43 7.19
C GLU A 111 -15.93 3.73 6.86
N LEU A 112 -15.75 4.28 5.66
CA LEU A 112 -16.51 5.44 5.20
C LEU A 112 -18.01 5.19 5.18
N SER A 113 -18.44 4.00 4.75
CA SER A 113 -19.85 3.64 4.73
C SER A 113 -20.43 3.60 6.15
N GLU A 114 -19.68 3.11 7.12
CA GLU A 114 -20.04 3.12 8.54
C GLU A 114 -20.12 4.54 9.10
N GLN A 115 -19.13 5.38 8.82
CA GLN A 115 -19.09 6.78 9.24
C GLN A 115 -20.27 7.60 8.68
N PHE A 116 -20.61 7.41 7.40
CA PHE A 116 -21.79 8.04 6.80
C PHE A 116 -23.10 7.65 7.49
N ILE A 117 -23.30 6.35 7.75
CA ILE A 117 -24.51 5.86 8.43
C ILE A 117 -24.58 6.44 9.84
N THR A 118 -23.47 6.38 10.58
CA THR A 118 -23.39 6.91 11.95
C THR A 118 -23.73 8.39 12.00
N LEU A 119 -23.21 9.20 11.07
CA LEU A 119 -23.52 10.62 11.00
C LEU A 119 -25.00 10.87 10.68
N VAL A 120 -25.54 10.18 9.67
CA VAL A 120 -26.95 10.33 9.28
C VAL A 120 -27.88 9.92 10.43
N ASP A 121 -27.56 8.84 11.15
CA ASP A 121 -28.36 8.37 12.28
C ASP A 121 -28.30 9.34 13.45
N ALA A 122 -27.13 9.90 13.78
CA ALA A 122 -26.99 10.93 14.81
C ALA A 122 -27.87 12.16 14.50
N LEU A 123 -27.85 12.64 13.25
CA LEU A 123 -28.69 13.76 12.80
C LEU A 123 -30.18 13.43 12.89
N LYS A 124 -30.58 12.19 12.54
CA LYS A 124 -31.98 11.72 12.61
C LYS A 124 -32.49 11.54 14.04
N LEU A 125 -31.60 11.18 14.97
CA LEU A 125 -31.91 11.09 16.40
C LEU A 125 -32.02 12.47 17.07
N GLY A 126 -31.72 13.55 16.33
CA GLY A 126 -31.83 14.91 16.83
C GLY A 126 -30.62 15.39 17.65
N CYS A 127 -29.48 14.71 17.53
CA CYS A 127 -28.20 15.24 18.01
C CYS A 127 -28.00 16.61 17.36
N ASN A 128 -27.81 17.65 18.17
CA ASN A 128 -27.70 19.03 17.69
C ASN A 128 -26.55 19.79 18.33
N SER A 129 -25.86 19.19 19.30
CA SER A 129 -24.70 19.81 19.92
C SER A 129 -23.46 19.67 19.05
N VAL A 130 -22.59 20.67 19.09
CA VAL A 130 -21.33 20.64 18.34
C VAL A 130 -20.44 19.50 18.82
N GLU A 131 -20.39 19.20 20.13
CA GLU A 131 -19.58 18.10 20.68
C GLU A 131 -19.99 16.71 20.18
N GLU A 132 -21.26 16.50 19.85
CA GLU A 132 -21.75 15.23 19.30
C GLU A 132 -21.48 15.12 17.80
N ILE A 133 -21.65 16.21 17.05
CA ILE A 133 -21.62 16.19 15.59
C ILE A 133 -20.20 16.39 15.05
N TYR A 134 -19.41 17.28 15.66
CA TYR A 134 -18.10 17.66 15.15
C TYR A 134 -17.13 16.48 14.98
N PRO A 135 -16.96 15.58 15.97
CA PRO A 135 -16.08 14.42 15.80
C PRO A 135 -16.50 13.54 14.62
N LEU A 136 -17.80 13.31 14.44
CA LEU A 136 -18.34 12.47 13.37
C LEU A 136 -18.05 13.06 11.98
N ILE A 137 -18.21 14.37 11.78
CA ILE A 137 -17.85 15.01 10.51
C ILE A 137 -16.33 15.00 10.32
N HIS A 138 -15.58 15.34 11.34
CA HIS A 138 -14.14 15.49 11.24
C HIS A 138 -13.46 14.18 10.80
N ASP A 139 -13.87 13.07 11.41
CA ASP A 139 -13.37 11.74 11.07
C ASP A 139 -13.80 11.36 9.65
N LEU A 140 -15.05 11.61 9.28
CA LEU A 140 -15.57 11.35 7.92
C LEU A 140 -14.79 12.14 6.85
N VAL A 141 -14.54 13.43 7.07
CA VAL A 141 -13.76 14.29 6.16
C VAL A 141 -12.30 13.81 6.07
N THR A 142 -11.71 13.39 7.18
CA THR A 142 -10.34 12.87 7.21
C THR A 142 -10.23 11.56 6.42
N SER A 143 -11.15 10.63 6.61
CA SER A 143 -11.24 9.38 5.84
C SER A 143 -11.45 9.64 4.35
N LEU A 144 -12.31 10.59 3.97
CA LEU A 144 -12.52 10.97 2.58
C LEU A 144 -11.26 11.56 1.94
N ASN A 145 -10.52 12.40 2.66
CA ASN A 145 -9.22 12.93 2.21
C ASN A 145 -8.15 11.83 2.08
N CYS A 146 -8.24 10.76 2.87
CA CYS A 146 -7.39 9.59 2.70
C CYS A 146 -7.74 8.86 1.39
N LEU A 147 -9.03 8.62 1.14
CA LEU A 147 -9.51 7.94 -0.07
C LEU A 147 -9.19 8.73 -1.35
N ASP A 148 -9.29 10.06 -1.31
CA ASP A 148 -8.95 10.94 -2.44
C ASP A 148 -7.46 10.84 -2.82
N LYS A 149 -6.58 10.57 -1.84
CA LYS A 149 -5.15 10.34 -2.10
C LYS A 149 -4.86 8.94 -2.66
N THR A 150 -5.66 7.94 -2.32
CA THR A 150 -5.45 6.57 -2.80
C THR A 150 -6.08 6.32 -4.16
N MET A 151 -7.16 7.03 -4.50
CA MET A 151 -7.73 7.04 -5.85
C MET A 151 -6.84 7.84 -6.81
N ASP A 152 -6.19 7.13 -7.74
CA ASP A 152 -5.32 7.71 -8.75
C ASP A 152 -6.02 8.82 -9.58
N LYS A 153 -5.29 9.90 -9.89
CA LYS A 153 -5.76 11.13 -10.57
C LYS A 153 -6.31 10.95 -11.99
N CYS A 154 -6.43 9.71 -12.47
CA CYS A 154 -6.83 9.37 -13.83
C CYS A 154 -8.36 9.36 -14.05
N ASN A 155 -9.16 9.38 -12.98
CA ASN A 155 -10.61 9.50 -13.07
C ASN A 155 -11.06 10.94 -12.81
N GLU A 156 -11.34 11.68 -13.89
CA GLU A 156 -11.90 13.05 -13.91
C GLU A 156 -13.27 13.19 -13.21
N ASN A 157 -13.84 12.09 -12.69
CA ASN A 157 -15.12 12.07 -11.99
C ASN A 157 -14.95 12.43 -10.51
N ASN A 158 -14.87 13.74 -10.28
CA ASN A 158 -14.56 14.44 -9.03
C ASN A 158 -15.64 14.34 -7.91
N VAL A 159 -16.28 13.17 -7.76
CA VAL A 159 -17.36 12.96 -6.77
C VAL A 159 -16.82 13.05 -5.35
N VAL A 160 -15.64 12.47 -5.10
CA VAL A 160 -14.99 12.47 -3.79
C VAL A 160 -14.55 13.89 -3.40
N SER A 161 -13.92 14.64 -4.31
CA SER A 161 -13.54 16.03 -4.02
C SER A 161 -14.75 16.94 -3.80
N SER A 162 -15.87 16.75 -4.53
CA SER A 162 -17.11 17.50 -4.26
C SER A 162 -17.72 17.16 -2.89
N ALA A 163 -17.61 15.90 -2.46
CA ALA A 163 -18.01 15.47 -1.11
C ALA A 163 -17.16 16.16 -0.03
N ILE A 164 -15.83 16.18 -0.22
CA ILE A 164 -14.88 16.83 0.68
C ILE A 164 -15.17 18.33 0.76
N GLU A 165 -15.46 19.01 -0.35
CA GLU A 165 -15.80 20.44 -0.33
C GLU A 165 -17.08 20.74 0.46
N LYS A 166 -18.12 19.92 0.31
CA LYS A 166 -19.39 20.12 1.00
C LYS A 166 -19.31 19.79 2.49
N LEU A 167 -18.74 18.64 2.84
CA LEU A 167 -18.57 18.25 4.26
C LEU A 167 -17.51 19.10 4.96
N GLY A 168 -16.47 19.53 4.24
CA GLY A 168 -15.45 20.44 4.76
C GLY A 168 -16.00 21.82 5.13
N LYS A 169 -17.07 22.29 4.47
CA LYS A 169 -17.79 23.51 4.89
C LYS A 169 -18.45 23.32 6.26
N TRP A 170 -19.08 22.17 6.48
CA TRP A 170 -19.68 21.82 7.77
C TRP A 170 -18.63 21.60 8.86
N ASP A 171 -17.51 20.92 8.56
CA ASP A 171 -16.37 20.76 9.49
C ASP A 171 -15.81 22.12 9.91
N THR A 172 -15.58 23.02 8.94
CA THR A 172 -15.07 24.37 9.23
C THR A 172 -16.07 25.20 10.03
N LEU A 173 -17.37 25.09 9.73
CA LEU A 173 -18.42 25.78 10.48
C LEU A 173 -18.43 25.32 11.94
N LEU A 174 -18.48 24.01 12.18
CA LEU A 174 -18.53 23.44 13.53
C LEU A 174 -17.24 23.69 14.32
N LYS A 175 -16.08 23.65 13.68
CA LYS A 175 -14.79 23.95 14.31
C LYS A 175 -14.72 25.37 14.88
N ASN A 176 -15.47 26.31 14.30
CA ASN A 176 -15.52 27.71 14.74
C ASN A 176 -16.59 27.97 15.81
N MET A 177 -17.42 26.99 16.16
CA MET A 177 -18.44 27.09 17.21
C MET A 177 -17.92 26.55 18.54
N ALA A 178 -18.53 26.95 19.66
CA ALA A 178 -18.19 26.36 20.95
C ALA A 178 -18.82 24.96 21.08
N ALA A 179 -18.18 24.06 21.82
CA ALA A 179 -18.63 22.67 21.97
C ALA A 179 -20.06 22.54 22.51
N TYR A 180 -20.49 23.49 23.36
CA TYR A 180 -21.85 23.52 23.95
C TYR A 180 -22.89 24.21 23.06
N ASP A 181 -22.47 24.82 21.95
CA ASP A 181 -23.40 25.44 21.02
C ASP A 181 -24.24 24.37 20.32
N LYS A 182 -25.44 24.78 19.91
CA LYS A 182 -26.38 23.90 19.21
C LYS A 182 -26.66 24.43 17.83
N LEU A 183 -26.66 23.54 16.85
CA LEU A 183 -27.13 23.84 15.51
C LEU A 183 -28.61 24.15 15.52
N GLN A 184 -29.03 25.09 14.67
CA GLN A 184 -30.44 25.34 14.45
C GLN A 184 -31.10 24.17 13.72
N GLU A 185 -32.40 23.96 13.94
CA GLU A 185 -33.14 22.87 13.30
C GLU A 185 -33.06 22.92 11.76
N ASN A 186 -33.02 24.12 11.19
CA ASN A 186 -32.86 24.32 9.75
C ASN A 186 -31.47 23.88 9.25
N GLU A 187 -30.42 24.18 10.01
CA GLU A 187 -29.04 23.79 9.70
C GLU A 187 -28.88 22.27 9.81
N LEU A 188 -29.46 21.66 10.84
CA LEU A 188 -29.45 20.22 11.05
C LEU A 188 -30.12 19.47 9.89
N ARG A 189 -31.30 19.94 9.45
CA ARG A 189 -32.02 19.38 8.30
C ARG A 189 -31.23 19.54 7.00
N GLN A 190 -30.59 20.70 6.80
CA GLN A 190 -29.77 20.93 5.61
C GLN A 190 -28.53 20.01 5.60
N MET A 191 -27.87 19.86 6.75
CA MET A 191 -26.72 18.99 6.91
C MET A 191 -27.07 17.52 6.67
N ALA A 192 -28.23 17.07 7.16
CA ALA A 192 -28.72 15.71 6.91
C ALA A 192 -28.95 15.47 5.40
N LEU A 193 -29.59 16.41 4.72
CA LEU A 193 -29.82 16.34 3.26
C LEU A 193 -28.50 16.31 2.48
N ASP A 194 -27.55 17.18 2.84
CA ASP A 194 -26.24 17.23 2.19
C ASP A 194 -25.50 15.89 2.37
N THR A 195 -25.50 15.35 3.59
CA THR A 195 -24.84 14.07 3.93
C THR A 195 -25.46 12.91 3.14
N GLU A 196 -26.80 12.81 3.09
CA GLU A 196 -27.49 11.77 2.31
C GLU A 196 -27.23 11.88 0.81
N THR A 197 -27.21 13.11 0.27
CA THR A 197 -26.93 13.36 -1.15
C THR A 197 -25.51 12.94 -1.53
N ILE A 198 -24.54 13.24 -0.65
CA ILE A 198 -23.15 12.86 -0.82
C ILE A 198 -23.02 11.34 -0.75
N TYR A 199 -23.62 10.70 0.26
CA TYR A 199 -23.57 9.25 0.42
C TYR A 199 -24.22 8.51 -0.77
N GLY A 200 -25.33 9.04 -1.31
CA GLY A 200 -25.95 8.51 -2.53
C GLY A 200 -25.01 8.58 -3.74
N SER A 201 -24.36 9.73 -3.92
CA SER A 201 -23.39 9.94 -5.01
C SER A 201 -22.15 9.03 -4.85
N PHE A 202 -21.68 8.87 -3.60
CA PHE A 202 -20.60 7.96 -3.25
C PHE A 202 -20.95 6.49 -3.55
N LYS A 203 -22.16 6.03 -3.21
CA LYS A 203 -22.63 4.68 -3.56
C LYS A 203 -22.66 4.44 -5.08
N ILE A 204 -23.12 5.42 -5.86
CA ILE A 204 -23.12 5.33 -7.33
C ILE A 204 -21.70 5.22 -7.86
N HIS A 205 -20.78 6.02 -7.30
CA HIS A 205 -19.37 5.97 -7.64
C HIS A 205 -18.76 4.59 -7.36
N LEU A 206 -18.98 4.04 -6.16
CA LEU A 206 -18.51 2.69 -5.80
C LEU A 206 -19.07 1.62 -6.73
N ARG A 207 -20.34 1.70 -7.13
CA ARG A 207 -20.95 0.75 -8.07
C ARG A 207 -20.33 0.81 -9.47
N THR A 208 -19.80 1.96 -9.87
CA THR A 208 -19.19 2.15 -11.20
C THR A 208 -17.75 1.63 -11.24
N GLN A 209 -17.12 1.40 -10.08
CA GLN A 209 -15.75 0.87 -9.99
C GLN A 209 -15.67 -0.67 -9.96
N VAL A 210 -16.80 -1.36 -9.77
CA VAL A 210 -16.91 -2.84 -9.83
C VAL A 210 -17.17 -3.28 -11.26
#